data_AF-A0A9D1N771-F1
#
_entry.id   AF-A0A9D1N771-F1
#
_cell.length_a   1.000
_cell.length_b   1.000
_cell.length_c   1.000
_cell.angle_alpha   90.00
_cell.angle_beta   90.00
_cell.angle_gamma   90.00
#
_symmetry.space_group_name_H-M   'P 1'
#
loop_
_entity.id
_entity.type
_entity.pdbx_description
1 polymer ?
#
loop_
_entity_poly.entity_id
_entity_poly.type
_entity_poly.pdbx_seq_one_letter_code
_entity_poly.pdbx_strand_id
1 'polypeptide(L)'
;MKTIINGKNYSPSDKLKATIEKKFEKLDKYFSNEITGNVMTIKEKGGYKVEATINAKGTIFRAEVKADDPYDALDGVIDKLSSQMSKFKSKLQKKYKGSKDFMFAELPETEEAEEFHVVKRKKFELIPMTVDEAIVQMELLAHNFFVFLNMETDSVNVVYRRNDNDYGLLETTY
;
A
#
# COMPACT_ATOMS: atom_id res chain seq x y z
N MET A 1 -13.42 -13.39 2.76
CA MET A 1 -13.10 -12.09 2.13
C MET A 1 -13.56 -12.12 0.70
N LYS A 2 -14.10 -11.01 0.20
CA LYS A 2 -14.40 -10.88 -1.22
C LYS A 2 -13.12 -10.48 -1.95
N THR A 3 -12.63 -11.33 -2.83
CA THR A 3 -11.42 -11.06 -3.60
C THR A 3 -11.79 -10.58 -4.99
N ILE A 4 -11.30 -9.39 -5.36
CA ILE A 4 -11.43 -8.82 -6.70
C ILE A 4 -10.10 -9.06 -7.41
N ILE A 5 -10.10 -9.84 -8.48
CA ILE A 5 -8.90 -10.22 -9.22
C ILE A 5 -8.91 -9.52 -10.57
N ASN A 6 -7.91 -8.67 -10.80
CA ASN A 6 -7.73 -7.91 -12.02
C ASN A 6 -6.38 -8.23 -12.67
N GLY A 7 -6.33 -8.08 -13.99
CA GLY A 7 -5.11 -8.27 -14.77
C GLY A 7 -4.83 -7.06 -15.67
N LYS A 8 -3.59 -6.58 -15.67
CA LYS A 8 -3.11 -5.54 -16.59
C LYS A 8 -2.10 -6.14 -17.55
N ASN A 9 -2.37 -6.03 -18.86
CA ASN A 9 -1.58 -6.67 -19.93
C ASN A 9 -1.43 -8.20 -19.77
N TYR A 10 -2.32 -8.81 -19.00
CA TYR A 10 -2.36 -10.23 -18.69
C TYR A 10 -3.78 -10.58 -18.22
N SER A 11 -4.32 -11.70 -18.70
CA SER A 11 -5.57 -12.26 -18.17
C SER A 11 -5.23 -13.44 -17.27
N PRO A 12 -5.50 -13.36 -15.95
CA PRO A 12 -5.26 -14.47 -15.04
C PRO A 12 -6.05 -15.71 -15.46
N SER A 13 -5.37 -16.85 -15.56
CA SER A 13 -6.04 -18.14 -15.81
C SER A 13 -6.93 -18.51 -14.64
N ASP A 14 -7.94 -19.36 -14.88
CA ASP A 14 -8.85 -19.80 -13.81
C ASP A 14 -8.12 -20.55 -12.69
N LYS A 15 -7.04 -21.27 -13.04
CA LYS A 15 -6.15 -21.91 -12.07
C LYS A 15 -5.46 -20.88 -11.17
N LEU A 16 -4.97 -19.77 -11.73
CA LEU A 16 -4.35 -18.70 -10.96
C LEU A 16 -5.38 -17.99 -10.08
N LYS A 17 -6.58 -17.71 -10.59
CA LYS A 17 -7.68 -17.13 -9.81
C LYS A 17 -8.05 -17.99 -8.59
N ALA A 18 -8.27 -19.29 -8.81
CA ALA A 18 -8.56 -20.23 -7.72
C ALA A 18 -7.42 -20.31 -6.70
N THR A 19 -6.16 -20.19 -7.16
CA THR A 19 -5.00 -20.17 -6.26
C THR A 19 -4.95 -18.89 -5.43
N ILE A 20 -5.26 -17.74 -6.03
CA ILE A 20 -5.36 -16.45 -5.34
C ILE A 20 -6.45 -16.54 -4.26
N GLU A 21 -7.65 -16.98 -4.62
CA GLU A 21 -8.77 -17.13 -3.66
C GLU A 21 -8.36 -18.01 -2.47
N LYS A 22 -7.81 -19.19 -2.73
CA LYS A 22 -7.37 -20.12 -1.67
C LYS A 22 -6.28 -19.55 -0.76
N LYS A 23 -5.35 -18.74 -1.29
CA LYS A 23 -4.30 -18.12 -0.48
C LYS A 23 -4.84 -16.93 0.32
N PHE A 24 -5.76 -16.16 -0.24
CA PHE A 24 -6.41 -15.05 0.46
C PHE A 24 -7.38 -15.53 1.55
N GLU A 25 -8.03 -16.69 1.40
CA GLU A 25 -8.79 -17.34 2.48
C GLU A 25 -7.94 -17.58 3.74
N LYS A 26 -6.63 -17.84 3.60
CA LYS A 26 -5.74 -17.97 4.76
C LYS A 26 -5.53 -16.63 5.50
N LEU A 27 -5.75 -15.51 4.82
CA LEU A 27 -5.71 -14.18 5.43
C LEU A 27 -7.06 -13.82 6.07
N ASP A 28 -8.17 -14.41 5.63
CA ASP A 28 -9.50 -14.18 6.21
C ASP A 28 -9.53 -14.42 7.70
N LYS A 29 -8.79 -15.43 8.15
CA LYS A 29 -8.68 -15.82 9.56
C LYS A 29 -8.19 -14.68 10.46
N TYR A 30 -7.50 -13.67 9.90
CA TYR A 30 -7.05 -12.49 10.64
C TYR A 30 -8.15 -11.43 10.84
N PHE A 31 -9.32 -11.62 10.24
CA PHE A 31 -10.37 -10.63 10.16
C PHE A 31 -11.73 -11.23 10.51
N SER A 32 -12.51 -10.53 11.32
CA SER A 32 -13.81 -11.03 11.79
C SER A 32 -14.99 -10.57 10.93
N ASN A 33 -14.74 -9.68 9.95
CA ASN A 33 -15.74 -9.12 9.06
C ASN A 33 -15.43 -9.42 7.60
N GLU A 34 -16.44 -9.27 6.75
CA GLU A 34 -16.25 -9.27 5.30
C GLU A 34 -15.37 -8.08 4.88
N ILE A 35 -14.16 -8.40 4.43
CA ILE A 35 -13.21 -7.46 3.85
C ILE A 35 -13.15 -7.66 2.35
N THR A 36 -12.76 -6.62 1.63
CA THR A 36 -12.45 -6.69 0.21
C THR A 36 -10.93 -6.69 0.02
N GLY A 37 -10.43 -7.72 -0.66
CA GLY A 37 -9.05 -7.78 -1.16
C GLY A 37 -9.05 -7.50 -2.65
N ASN A 38 -8.21 -6.59 -3.12
CA ASN A 38 -7.98 -6.36 -4.55
C ASN A 38 -6.59 -6.89 -4.92
N VAL A 39 -6.54 -7.77 -5.90
CA VAL A 39 -5.31 -8.34 -6.44
C VAL A 39 -5.17 -7.93 -7.90
N MET A 40 -4.07 -7.28 -8.23
CA MET A 40 -3.73 -6.88 -9.59
C MET A 40 -2.47 -7.62 -10.04
N THR A 41 -2.61 -8.45 -11.08
CA THR A 41 -1.47 -9.09 -11.74
C THR A 41 -1.12 -8.30 -13.01
N ILE A 42 0.11 -7.81 -13.09
CA ILE A 42 0.63 -7.03 -14.19
C ILE A 42 1.75 -7.82 -14.86
N LYS A 43 1.71 -7.99 -16.18
CA LYS A 43 2.84 -8.55 -16.94
C LYS A 43 3.72 -7.42 -17.47
N GLU A 44 5.00 -7.46 -17.13
CA GLU A 44 6.02 -6.49 -17.53
C GLU A 44 7.14 -7.17 -18.35
N LYS A 45 7.99 -6.39 -19.02
CA LYS A 45 9.19 -6.92 -19.69
C LYS A 45 10.18 -7.40 -18.62
N GLY A 46 10.27 -8.71 -18.42
CA GLY A 46 11.13 -9.32 -17.41
C GLY A 46 10.38 -9.94 -16.21
N GLY A 47 9.07 -10.18 -16.31
CA GLY A 47 8.34 -10.98 -15.32
C GLY A 47 6.90 -10.52 -15.08
N TYR A 48 6.41 -10.88 -13.90
CA TYR A 48 5.09 -10.53 -13.39
C TYR A 48 5.23 -9.72 -12.11
N LYS A 49 4.43 -8.67 -12.03
CA LYS A 49 4.24 -7.87 -10.82
C LYS A 49 2.86 -8.17 -10.26
N VAL A 50 2.79 -8.60 -9.01
CA VAL A 50 1.54 -8.78 -8.29
C VAL A 50 1.44 -7.71 -7.22
N GLU A 51 0.36 -6.94 -7.26
CA GLU A 51 -0.02 -5.98 -6.22
C GLU A 51 -1.27 -6.50 -5.51
N ALA A 52 -1.24 -6.56 -4.18
CA ALA A 52 -2.43 -6.83 -3.38
C ALA A 52 -2.70 -5.68 -2.43
N THR A 53 -3.97 -5.29 -2.36
CA THR A 53 -4.48 -4.28 -1.45
C THR A 53 -5.64 -4.85 -0.64
N ILE A 54 -5.55 -4.80 0.69
CA ILE A 54 -6.61 -5.21 1.61
C ILE A 54 -7.06 -3.96 2.36
N ASN A 55 -8.35 -3.63 2.28
CA ASN A 55 -8.93 -2.50 3.00
C ASN A 55 -9.75 -2.98 4.19
N ALA A 56 -9.22 -2.79 5.40
CA ALA A 56 -9.86 -3.18 6.66
C ALA A 56 -10.22 -1.92 7.46
N LYS A 57 -11.47 -1.45 7.34
CA LYS A 57 -12.07 -0.32 8.09
C LYS A 57 -11.12 0.89 8.24
N GLY A 58 -10.67 1.42 7.11
CA GLY A 58 -9.81 2.62 7.06
C GLY A 58 -8.33 2.35 7.30
N THR A 59 -7.93 1.11 7.54
CA THR A 59 -6.52 0.69 7.42
C THR A 59 -6.33 -0.05 6.10
N ILE A 60 -5.43 0.46 5.27
CA ILE A 60 -5.10 -0.11 3.96
C ILE A 60 -3.76 -0.84 4.10
N PHE A 61 -3.76 -2.15 3.87
CA PHE A 61 -2.56 -2.95 3.71
C PHE A 61 -2.29 -3.11 2.22
N ARG A 62 -1.09 -2.74 1.76
CA ARG A 62 -0.69 -2.93 0.36
C ARG A 62 0.69 -3.55 0.31
N ALA A 63 0.83 -4.57 -0.53
CA ALA A 63 2.10 -5.19 -0.84
C ALA A 63 2.25 -5.38 -2.35
N GLU A 64 3.50 -5.24 -2.81
CA GLU A 64 3.89 -5.42 -4.19
C GLU A 64 5.13 -6.33 -4.25
N VAL A 65 5.12 -7.28 -5.19
CA VAL A 65 6.26 -8.15 -5.51
C VAL A 65 6.38 -8.32 -7.02
N LYS A 66 7.62 -8.30 -7.51
CA LYS A 66 7.98 -8.67 -8.88
C LYS A 66 8.70 -10.03 -8.84
N ALA A 67 8.33 -10.95 -9.72
CA ALA A 67 8.99 -12.24 -9.91
C ALA A 67 8.86 -12.71 -11.37
N ASP A 68 9.64 -13.72 -11.77
CA ASP A 68 9.55 -14.29 -13.12
C ASP A 68 8.27 -15.09 -13.35
N ASP A 69 7.68 -15.63 -12.27
CA ASP A 69 6.45 -16.42 -12.27
C ASP A 69 5.35 -15.74 -11.41
N PRO A 70 4.09 -15.68 -11.88
CA PRO A 70 3.00 -15.05 -11.13
C PRO A 70 2.62 -15.76 -9.82
N TYR A 71 2.86 -17.07 -9.70
CA TYR A 71 2.63 -17.84 -8.47
C TYR A 71 3.67 -17.49 -7.40
N ASP A 72 4.93 -17.31 -7.79
CA ASP A 72 6.01 -16.89 -6.88
C ASP A 72 5.78 -15.45 -6.40
N ALA A 73 5.40 -14.56 -7.32
CA ALA A 73 5.02 -13.19 -6.97
C ALA A 73 3.83 -13.18 -6.00
N LEU A 74 2.83 -14.05 -6.19
CA LEU A 74 1.70 -14.18 -5.29
C LEU A 74 2.12 -14.66 -3.90
N ASP A 75 2.99 -15.67 -3.79
CA ASP A 75 3.52 -16.13 -2.50
C ASP A 75 4.23 -15.00 -1.75
N GLY A 76 5.14 -14.30 -2.43
CA GLY A 76 5.85 -13.17 -1.82
C GLY A 76 4.91 -12.06 -1.35
N VAL A 77 3.81 -11.80 -2.06
CA VAL A 77 2.80 -10.81 -1.65
C VAL A 77 2.09 -11.23 -0.38
N ILE A 78 1.67 -12.49 -0.28
CA ILE A 78 1.00 -13.04 0.92
C ILE A 78 1.92 -12.99 2.14
N ASP A 79 3.20 -13.33 1.97
CA ASP A 79 4.18 -13.30 3.05
C ASP A 79 4.45 -11.87 3.53
N LYS A 80 4.58 -10.91 2.60
CA LYS A 80 4.71 -9.48 2.95
C LYS A 80 3.49 -8.97 3.69
N LEU A 81 2.27 -9.28 3.23
CA LEU A 81 1.04 -8.87 3.89
C LEU A 81 0.92 -9.47 5.29
N SER A 82 1.17 -10.77 5.44
CA SER A 82 1.15 -11.46 6.73
C SER A 82 2.16 -10.85 7.71
N SER A 83 3.38 -10.59 7.22
CA SER A 83 4.43 -9.93 8.01
C SER A 83 4.05 -8.52 8.44
N GLN A 84 3.45 -7.72 7.55
CA GLN A 84 2.93 -6.38 7.90
C GLN A 84 1.86 -6.47 8.98
N MET A 85 0.86 -7.34 8.82
CA MET A 85 -0.21 -7.50 9.81
C MET A 85 0.33 -7.92 11.17
N SER A 86 1.31 -8.83 11.19
CA SER A 86 2.00 -9.27 12.40
C SER A 86 2.72 -8.11 13.11
N LYS A 87 3.55 -7.35 12.38
CA LYS A 87 4.29 -6.19 12.91
C LYS A 87 3.38 -5.10 13.49
N PHE A 88 2.21 -4.88 12.87
CA PHE A 88 1.28 -3.84 13.31
C PHE A 88 0.21 -4.34 14.29
N LYS A 89 0.20 -5.63 14.67
CA LYS A 89 -0.77 -6.26 15.58
C LYS A 89 -1.01 -5.45 16.85
N SER A 90 0.06 -5.09 17.58
CA SER A 90 -0.03 -4.37 18.86
C SER A 90 -0.61 -2.96 18.72
N LYS A 91 -0.30 -2.26 17.62
CA LYS A 91 -0.84 -0.92 17.32
C LYS A 91 -2.28 -0.97 16.87
N LEU A 92 -2.63 -1.96 16.04
CA LEU A 92 -4.01 -2.19 15.64
C LEU A 92 -4.88 -2.54 16.86
N GLN A 93 -4.40 -3.38 17.78
CA GLN A 93 -5.07 -3.67 19.05
C GLN A 93 -5.26 -2.42 19.91
N LYS A 94 -4.25 -1.54 20.01
CA LYS A 94 -4.37 -0.27 20.74
C LYS A 94 -5.38 0.68 20.08
N LYS A 95 -5.33 0.83 18.75
CA LYS A 95 -6.18 1.74 17.97
C LYS A 95 -7.64 1.29 17.91
N TYR A 96 -7.88 -0.02 17.82
CA TYR A 96 -9.20 -0.62 17.66
C TYR A 96 -9.65 -1.40 18.91
N LYS A 97 -9.20 -0.97 20.09
CA LYS A 97 -9.50 -1.63 21.37
C LYS A 97 -11.02 -1.75 21.57
N GLY A 98 -11.51 -3.00 21.66
CA GLY A 98 -12.95 -3.30 21.78
C GLY A 98 -13.69 -3.52 20.46
N SER A 99 -13.06 -3.28 19.29
CA SER A 99 -13.64 -3.70 18.02
C SER A 99 -13.46 -5.22 17.86
N LYS A 100 -14.53 -5.93 17.48
CA LYS A 100 -14.46 -7.36 17.17
C LYS A 100 -13.90 -7.64 15.78
N ASP A 101 -13.49 -6.63 15.03
CA ASP A 101 -13.32 -6.69 13.57
C ASP A 101 -12.02 -7.37 13.10
N PHE A 102 -11.04 -7.49 13.99
CA PHE A 102 -9.76 -8.13 13.72
C PHE A 102 -9.58 -9.29 14.70
N MET A 103 -9.22 -10.46 14.17
CA MET A 103 -8.89 -11.64 14.99
C MET A 103 -7.40 -11.60 15.33
N PHE A 104 -7.04 -10.66 16.21
CA PHE A 104 -5.65 -10.47 16.60
C PHE A 104 -5.02 -11.73 17.24
N ALA A 105 -5.83 -12.61 17.83
CA ALA A 105 -5.36 -13.86 18.42
C ALA A 105 -4.68 -14.79 17.39
N GLU A 106 -5.03 -14.69 16.11
CA GLU A 106 -4.51 -15.58 15.07
C GLU A 106 -3.27 -15.04 14.35
N LEU A 107 -2.93 -13.77 14.56
CA LEU A 107 -1.72 -13.17 14.01
C LEU A 107 -0.48 -13.72 14.75
N PRO A 108 0.60 -14.10 14.03
CA PRO A 108 1.83 -14.53 14.67
C PRO A 108 2.33 -13.45 15.64
N GLU A 109 2.96 -13.88 16.74
CA GLU A 109 3.62 -12.94 17.64
C GLU A 109 4.96 -12.53 17.01
N THR A 110 5.27 -11.24 17.04
CA THR A 110 6.55 -10.71 16.60
C THR A 110 7.11 -9.89 17.75
N GLU A 111 8.35 -10.19 18.13
CA GLU A 111 9.02 -9.57 19.30
C GLU A 111 9.40 -8.11 19.06
N GLU A 112 9.42 -7.66 17.79
CA GLU A 112 9.83 -6.32 17.40
C GLU A 112 8.67 -5.50 16.84
N ALA A 113 7.87 -4.91 17.73
CA ALA A 113 7.02 -3.80 17.33
C ALA A 113 7.88 -2.52 17.31
N GLU A 114 8.53 -2.23 16.18
CA GLU A 114 9.26 -0.96 15.99
C GLU A 114 8.34 0.22 16.35
N GLU A 115 8.71 1.00 17.37
CA GLU A 115 8.02 2.24 17.72
C GLU A 115 8.45 3.33 16.73
N PHE A 116 7.48 3.99 16.09
CA PHE A 116 7.76 5.02 15.09
C PHE A 116 7.85 6.34 15.84
N HIS A 117 9.05 6.91 15.90
CA HIS A 117 9.27 8.21 16.51
C HIS A 117 9.39 9.27 15.42
N VAL A 118 8.63 10.37 15.55
CA VAL A 118 8.81 11.55 14.69
C VAL A 118 10.11 12.24 15.10
N VAL A 119 11.18 12.00 14.33
CA VAL A 119 12.53 12.52 14.64
C VAL A 119 12.64 14.02 14.42
N LYS A 120 11.88 14.59 13.47
CA LYS A 120 11.98 15.99 13.09
C LYS A 120 10.62 16.55 12.68
N ARG A 121 10.31 17.75 13.16
CA ARG A 121 9.15 18.54 12.73
C ARG A 121 9.65 19.80 12.01
N LYS A 122 9.19 20.02 10.78
CA LYS A 122 9.40 21.27 10.05
C LYS A 122 8.02 21.86 9.74
N LYS A 123 7.86 23.16 9.94
CA LYS A 123 6.70 23.93 9.48
C LYS A 123 7.17 24.77 8.30
N PHE A 124 6.36 24.82 7.25
CA PHE A 124 6.61 25.61 6.06
C PHE A 124 5.33 26.37 5.70
N GLU A 125 5.50 27.54 5.09
CA GLU A 125 4.39 28.27 4.49
C GLU A 125 4.09 27.69 3.12
N LEU A 126 2.81 27.52 2.81
CA LEU A 126 2.37 27.03 1.50
C LEU A 126 2.34 28.21 0.53
N ILE A 127 3.38 28.31 -0.28
CA ILE A 127 3.48 29.30 -1.35
C ILE A 127 2.78 28.71 -2.59
N PRO A 128 1.81 29.42 -3.20
CA PRO A 128 1.22 28.99 -4.47
C PRO A 128 2.29 28.87 -5.56
N MET A 129 2.34 27.73 -6.23
CA MET A 129 3.26 27.48 -7.34
C MET A 129 2.69 26.44 -8.31
N THR A 130 3.30 26.35 -9.49
CA THR A 130 3.01 25.30 -10.49
C THR A 130 3.63 23.95 -10.11
N VAL A 131 3.18 22.88 -10.75
CA VAL A 131 3.76 21.54 -10.59
C VAL A 131 5.25 21.50 -10.97
N ASP A 132 5.62 22.18 -12.06
CA ASP A 132 7.01 22.21 -12.53
C ASP A 132 7.94 22.95 -11.56
N GLU A 133 7.48 24.07 -11.00
CA GLU A 133 8.21 24.79 -9.96
C GLU A 133 8.38 23.94 -8.69
N ALA A 134 7.34 23.21 -8.30
CA ALA A 134 7.41 22.29 -7.17
C ALA A 134 8.43 21.16 -7.41
N ILE A 135 8.52 20.62 -8.63
CA ILE A 135 9.56 19.64 -9.02
C ILE A 135 10.96 20.24 -8.86
N VAL A 136 11.19 21.45 -9.40
CA VAL A 136 12.49 22.12 -9.30
C VAL A 136 12.88 22.36 -7.84
N GLN A 137 11.96 22.83 -7.00
CA GLN A 137 12.22 23.05 -5.58
C GLN A 137 12.52 21.74 -4.84
N MET A 138 11.81 20.66 -5.19
CA MET A 138 12.07 19.33 -4.64
C MET A 138 13.50 18.86 -4.93
N GLU A 139 13.95 19.01 -6.17
CA GLU A 139 15.31 18.63 -6.62
C GLU A 139 16.39 19.50 -5.95
N LEU A 140 16.19 20.82 -5.87
CA LEU A 140 17.12 21.74 -5.21
C LEU A 140 17.30 21.45 -3.71
N LEU A 141 16.23 21.02 -3.05
CA LEU A 141 16.27 20.60 -1.65
C LEU A 141 16.76 19.17 -1.46
N ALA A 142 16.98 18.42 -2.55
CA ALA A 142 17.29 17.01 -2.56
C ALA A 142 16.32 16.19 -1.69
N HIS A 143 15.03 16.49 -1.78
CA HIS A 143 13.97 15.77 -1.09
C HIS A 143 13.28 14.76 -2.03
N ASN A 144 12.73 13.68 -1.47
CA ASN A 144 11.96 12.70 -2.26
C ASN A 144 10.49 13.09 -2.44
N PHE A 145 10.02 14.13 -1.74
CA PHE A 145 8.68 14.67 -1.85
C PHE A 145 8.66 16.17 -1.52
N PHE A 146 7.68 16.88 -2.07
CA PHE A 146 7.48 18.31 -1.85
C PHE A 146 5.99 18.64 -1.79
N VAL A 147 5.57 19.37 -0.76
CA VAL A 147 4.18 19.79 -0.53
C VAL A 147 4.04 21.26 -0.93
N PHE A 148 3.04 21.56 -1.74
CA PHE A 148 2.82 22.91 -2.26
C PHE A 148 1.32 23.20 -2.43
N LEU A 149 0.97 24.47 -2.56
CA LEU A 149 -0.37 24.88 -2.97
C LEU A 149 -0.38 25.04 -4.48
N ASN A 150 -1.18 24.25 -5.18
CA ASN A 150 -1.25 24.30 -6.64
C ASN A 150 -2.05 25.53 -7.08
N MET A 151 -1.45 26.39 -7.90
CA MET A 151 -2.11 27.60 -8.40
C MET A 151 -3.28 27.35 -9.36
N GLU A 152 -3.33 26.19 -10.00
CA GLU A 152 -4.40 25.85 -10.95
C GLU A 152 -5.64 25.29 -10.26
N THR A 153 -5.44 24.48 -9.20
CA THR A 153 -6.52 23.76 -8.51
C THR A 153 -6.87 24.37 -7.15
N ASP A 154 -6.10 25.35 -6.68
CA ASP A 154 -6.19 25.96 -5.33
C ASP A 154 -6.22 24.90 -4.19
N SER A 155 -5.55 23.76 -4.44
CA SER A 155 -5.53 22.62 -3.53
C SER A 155 -4.10 22.29 -3.10
N VAL A 156 -3.96 21.72 -1.90
CA VAL A 156 -2.65 21.27 -1.42
C VAL A 156 -2.27 19.99 -2.16
N ASN A 157 -1.19 20.03 -2.91
CA ASN A 157 -0.71 18.90 -3.70
C ASN A 157 0.68 18.47 -3.21
N VAL A 158 1.04 17.22 -3.50
CA VAL A 158 2.36 16.67 -3.17
C VAL A 158 2.99 16.07 -4.42
N VAL A 159 4.15 16.60 -4.82
CA VAL A 159 5.01 15.93 -5.80
C VAL A 159 5.93 14.96 -5.07
N TYR A 160 6.18 13.78 -5.63
CA TYR A 160 7.13 12.83 -5.09
C TYR A 160 7.88 12.08 -6.19
N ARG A 161 9.10 11.61 -5.88
CA ARG A 161 9.89 10.79 -6.78
C ARG A 161 9.40 9.34 -6.76
N ARG A 162 9.14 8.78 -7.93
CA ARG A 162 8.76 7.38 -8.12
C ARG A 162 10.00 6.50 -8.31
N ASN A 163 9.84 5.18 -8.16
CA ASN A 163 10.94 4.21 -8.29
C ASN A 163 11.48 4.06 -9.73
N ASP A 164 10.73 4.53 -10.72
CA ASP A 164 11.12 4.59 -12.15
C ASP A 164 11.91 5.87 -12.49
N ASN A 165 12.25 6.70 -11.49
CA ASN A 165 12.83 8.04 -11.62
C ASN A 165 11.91 9.10 -12.26
N ASP A 166 10.64 8.77 -12.47
CA ASP A 166 9.63 9.76 -12.86
C ASP A 166 9.01 10.44 -11.63
N TYR A 167 8.18 11.46 -11.86
CA TYR A 167 7.49 12.20 -10.82
C TYR A 167 6.03 11.73 -10.69
N GLY A 168 5.56 11.62 -9.45
CA GLY A 168 4.15 11.40 -9.13
C GLY A 168 3.54 12.66 -8.50
N LEU A 169 2.28 12.93 -8.82
CA LEU A 169 1.49 13.99 -8.22
C LEU A 169 0.38 13.37 -7.38
N LEU A 170 0.28 13.75 -6.10
CA LEU A 170 -0.85 13.46 -5.24
C LEU A 170 -1.69 14.73 -5.12
N GLU A 171 -2.92 14.65 -5.61
CA GLU A 171 -3.91 15.72 -5.48
C GLU A 171 -4.80 15.44 -4.28
N THR A 172 -5.09 16.48 -3.50
CA THR A 172 -6.07 16.37 -2.42
C THR A 172 -7.44 16.81 -2.92
N THR A 173 -8.47 16.10 -2.48
CA THR A 173 -9.87 16.47 -2.64
C THR A 173 -10.46 16.57 -1.23
N TYR A 174 -11.28 17.60 -1.00
CA TYR A 174 -11.89 17.90 0.30
C TYR A 174 -13.35 17.49 0.36
#